data_AF-A0A8J7AXR0-F1
#
_entry.id   AF-A0A8J7AXR0-F1
#
_cell.length_a   1.000
_cell.length_b   1.000
_cell.length_c   1.000
_cell.angle_alpha   90.00
_cell.angle_beta   90.00
_cell.angle_gamma   90.00
#
_symmetry.space_group_name_H-M   'P 1'
#
loop_
_entity.id
_entity.type
_entity.pdbx_description
1 polymer ?
#
loop_
_entity_poly.entity_id
_entity_poly.type
_entity_poly.pdbx_seq_one_letter_code
_entity_poly.pdbx_strand_id
1 'polypeptide(L)'
;MLGQAAMLGTQSSKNRIFVYEVTGLKQNSQTDLNSYPVRRSGSQFIQVPYSRMNEEMRRITALGGKIVKIRSIEEMSEMEMSQNGSAPDGPSDDNGSEG
;
A
#
# COMPACT_ATOMS: atom_id res chain seq x y z
N MET A 1 40.01 24.71 0.23
CA MET A 1 39.06 25.19 1.26
C MET A 1 37.74 24.46 1.10
N LEU A 2 37.40 23.69 2.15
CA LEU A 2 36.12 23.12 2.58
C LEU A 2 34.87 23.17 1.67
N GLY A 3 34.47 21.96 1.22
CA GLY A 3 33.14 21.36 1.34
C GLY A 3 31.89 22.25 1.33
N GLN A 4 31.34 22.47 0.14
CA GLN A 4 29.91 22.75 -0.01
C GLN A 4 29.16 21.43 0.14
N ALA A 5 28.82 21.07 1.38
CA ALA A 5 27.82 20.04 1.63
C ALA A 5 26.48 20.55 1.10
N ALA A 6 26.01 19.94 0.01
CA ALA A 6 24.68 20.14 -0.51
C ALA A 6 23.68 19.94 0.64
N MET A 7 22.94 21.00 0.96
CA MET A 7 21.73 20.92 1.76
C MET A 7 20.71 20.09 0.96
N LEU A 8 20.80 18.77 1.04
CA LEU A 8 19.79 17.86 0.51
C LEU A 8 18.50 18.09 1.32
N GLY A 9 17.48 18.60 0.63
CA GLY A 9 16.28 19.19 1.20
C GLY A 9 15.58 18.31 2.25
N THR A 10 15.38 18.87 3.44
CA THR A 10 14.65 18.23 4.55
C THR A 10 13.12 18.38 4.45
N GLN A 11 12.55 18.52 3.24
CA GLN A 11 11.16 18.96 3.04
C GLN A 11 10.19 17.92 2.44
N SER A 12 10.55 16.63 2.36
CA SER A 12 9.71 15.65 1.66
C SER A 12 9.08 14.56 2.54
N SER A 13 9.37 14.51 3.83
CA SER A 13 8.87 13.44 4.72
C SER A 13 7.44 13.69 5.23
N LYS A 14 6.97 14.95 5.23
CA LYS A 14 5.68 15.33 5.85
C LYS A 14 4.44 14.88 5.07
N ASN A 15 4.59 14.57 3.77
CA ASN A 15 3.50 14.18 2.88
C ASN A 15 3.46 12.68 2.54
N ARG A 16 4.31 11.85 3.17
CA ARG A 16 4.36 10.41 2.86
C ARG A 16 3.18 9.68 3.49
N ILE A 17 2.57 8.79 2.73
CA ILE A 17 1.48 7.91 3.17
C ILE A 17 1.98 6.47 3.14
N PHE A 18 1.69 5.74 4.22
CA PHE A 18 2.02 4.34 4.38
C PHE A 18 0.76 3.50 4.49
N VAL A 19 0.80 2.28 3.97
CA VAL A 19 -0.27 1.28 4.09
C VAL A 19 0.15 0.25 5.11
N TYR A 20 -0.64 0.14 6.17
CA TYR A 20 -0.45 -0.79 7.27
C TYR A 20 -1.36 -1.97 7.08
N GLU A 21 -0.80 -3.17 6.99
CA GLU A 21 -1.53 -4.42 7.07
C GLU A 21 -1.64 -4.84 8.53
N VAL A 22 -2.85 -4.95 9.05
CA VAL A 22 -3.11 -5.24 10.46
C VAL A 22 -4.07 -6.42 10.61
N THR A 23 -3.83 -7.24 11.63
CA THR A 23 -4.65 -8.40 11.98
C THR A 23 -5.08 -8.31 13.44
N GLY A 24 -6.12 -9.07 13.83
CA GLY A 24 -6.51 -9.16 15.24
C GLY A 24 -7.13 -7.90 15.85
N LEU A 25 -7.49 -6.91 15.05
CA LEU A 25 -8.27 -5.76 15.54
C LEU A 25 -9.59 -6.26 16.12
N LYS A 26 -9.88 -5.89 17.37
CA LYS A 26 -11.15 -6.22 18.03
C LYS A 26 -12.31 -5.63 17.22
N GLN A 27 -13.22 -6.49 16.74
CA GLN A 27 -14.47 -6.04 16.13
C GLN A 27 -15.22 -5.16 17.14
N ASN A 28 -15.50 -3.92 16.76
CA ASN A 28 -16.39 -3.06 17.53
C ASN A 28 -17.84 -3.36 17.08
N SER A 29 -18.83 -3.10 17.95
CA SER A 29 -20.24 -3.42 17.73
C SER A 29 -20.85 -2.78 16.47
N GLN A 30 -20.18 -1.79 15.86
CA GLN A 30 -20.62 -1.16 14.62
C GLN A 30 -20.36 -2.03 13.37
N THR A 31 -19.39 -2.95 13.41
CA THR A 31 -19.16 -3.94 12.35
C THR A 31 -20.09 -5.15 12.49
N ASP A 32 -20.73 -5.33 13.66
CA ASP A 32 -21.69 -6.40 13.97
C ASP A 32 -23.06 -6.16 13.31
N LEU A 33 -23.40 -4.90 13.03
CA LEU A 33 -24.62 -4.51 12.32
C LEU A 33 -24.61 -4.87 10.83
N ASN A 34 -23.47 -5.29 10.27
CA ASN A 34 -23.35 -5.70 8.89
C ASN A 34 -23.33 -7.23 8.84
N SER A 35 -24.52 -7.83 8.81
CA SER A 35 -24.81 -9.27 8.89
C SER A 35 -24.35 -10.07 7.66
N TYR A 36 -23.12 -9.84 7.18
CA TYR A 36 -22.47 -10.66 6.18
C TYR A 36 -21.51 -11.64 6.85
N PRO A 37 -21.38 -12.89 6.35
CA PRO A 37 -20.51 -13.89 6.95
C PRO A 37 -19.07 -13.35 7.02
N VAL A 38 -18.68 -12.99 8.23
CA VAL A 38 -17.36 -12.49 8.59
C VAL A 38 -16.35 -13.53 8.13
N ARG A 39 -15.53 -13.17 7.14
CA ARG A 39 -14.30 -13.91 6.85
C ARG A 39 -13.47 -13.89 8.13
N ARG A 40 -13.48 -15.01 8.86
CA ARG A 40 -12.72 -15.18 10.10
C ARG A 40 -11.26 -14.88 9.80
N SER A 41 -10.73 -13.79 10.35
CA SER A 41 -9.30 -13.43 10.31
C SER A 41 -8.75 -12.78 9.02
N GLY A 42 -9.49 -11.87 8.38
CA GLY A 42 -8.91 -11.03 7.30
C GLY A 42 -7.93 -9.96 7.82
N SER A 43 -6.81 -9.75 7.12
CA SER A 43 -5.97 -8.56 7.29
C SER A 43 -6.74 -7.30 6.87
N GLN A 44 -6.66 -6.23 7.65
CA GLN A 44 -7.17 -4.90 7.30
C GLN A 44 -6.02 -4.03 6.81
N PHE A 45 -6.29 -3.17 5.83
CA PHE A 45 -5.32 -2.23 5.28
C PHE A 45 -5.69 -0.81 5.66
N ILE A 46 -4.79 -0.10 6.35
CA ILE A 46 -5.02 1.25 6.85
C ILE A 46 -3.99 2.19 6.23
N GLN A 47 -4.44 3.28 5.62
CA GLN A 47 -3.56 4.33 5.11
C GLN A 47 -3.22 5.32 6.24
N VAL A 48 -1.94 5.52 6.49
CA VAL A 48 -1.40 6.29 7.62
C VAL A 48 -0.43 7.35 7.10
N PRO A 49 -0.77 8.64 7.23
CA PRO A 49 0.19 9.71 6.97
C PRO A 49 1.37 9.64 7.95
N TYR A 50 2.58 9.97 7.49
CA TYR A 50 3.79 9.94 8.32
C TYR A 50 3.63 10.72 9.64
N SER A 51 2.94 11.86 9.59
CA SER A 51 2.66 12.70 10.76
C SER A 51 1.83 12.01 11.84
N ARG A 52 1.02 11.00 11.49
CA ARG A 52 0.11 10.29 12.40
C ARG A 52 0.56 8.87 12.73
N MET A 53 1.72 8.42 12.24
CA MET A 53 2.19 7.05 12.48
C MET A 53 2.19 6.68 13.97
N ASN A 54 2.73 7.56 14.84
CA ASN A 54 2.78 7.28 16.28
C ASN A 54 1.39 7.21 16.94
N GLU A 55 0.43 7.98 16.47
CA GLU A 55 -0.95 7.93 16.98
C GLU A 55 -1.64 6.65 16.53
N GLU A 56 -1.49 6.29 15.25
CA GLU A 56 -2.15 5.12 14.69
C GLU A 56 -1.56 3.82 15.22
N MET A 57 -0.23 3.75 15.41
CA MET A 57 0.43 2.61 16.08
C MET A 57 -0.18 2.36 17.47
N ARG A 58 -0.33 3.41 18.28
CA ARG A 58 -0.93 3.32 19.62
C ARG A 58 -2.39 2.90 19.55
N ARG A 59 -3.16 3.46 18.61
CA ARG A 59 -4.57 3.10 18.40
C ARG A 59 -4.73 1.62 18.01
N ILE A 60 -3.95 1.14 17.05
CA ILE A 60 -3.96 -0.26 16.61
C ILE A 60 -3.66 -1.18 17.79
N THR A 61 -2.63 -0.85 18.58
CA THR A 61 -2.24 -1.63 19.76
C THR A 61 -3.34 -1.62 20.83
N ALA A 62 -3.96 -0.47 21.09
CA ALA A 62 -5.06 -0.32 22.04
C ALA A 62 -6.31 -1.13 21.64
N LEU A 63 -6.53 -1.32 20.33
CA LEU A 63 -7.60 -2.16 19.79
C LEU A 63 -7.22 -3.66 19.73
N GLY A 64 -6.06 -4.04 20.26
CA GLY A 64 -5.56 -5.41 20.24
C GLY A 64 -5.04 -5.88 18.87
N GLY A 65 -4.88 -4.96 17.92
CA GLY A 65 -4.38 -5.25 16.59
C GLY A 65 -2.88 -5.48 16.54
N LYS A 66 -2.45 -6.38 15.65
CA LYS A 66 -1.05 -6.66 15.31
C LYS A 66 -0.77 -6.18 13.90
N ILE A 67 0.28 -5.38 13.74
CA ILE A 67 0.76 -4.96 12.42
C ILE A 67 1.61 -6.08 11.82
N VAL A 68 1.24 -6.53 10.63
CA VAL A 68 1.90 -7.61 9.88
C VAL A 68 2.89 -7.03 8.88
N LYS A 69 2.52 -5.95 8.18
CA LYS A 69 3.35 -5.33 7.14
C LYS A 69 3.08 -3.84 7.06
N ILE A 70 4.11 -3.06 6.71
CA ILE A 70 4.02 -1.63 6.45
C ILE A 70 4.71 -1.38 5.11
N ARG A 71 4.03 -0.70 4.18
CA ARG A 71 4.58 -0.32 2.87
C ARG A 71 4.34 1.17 2.60
N SER A 72 5.21 1.84 1.86
CA SER A 72 4.88 3.17 1.35
C SER A 72 3.93 3.04 0.15
N ILE A 73 3.10 4.06 -0.09
CA ILE A 73 2.24 4.07 -1.28
C ILE A 73 3.06 4.14 -2.58
N GLU A 74 4.24 4.77 -2.52
CA GLU A 74 5.20 4.85 -3.62
C GLU A 74 5.67 3.43 -4.02
N GLU A 75 6.09 2.63 -3.04
CA GLU A 75 6.52 1.24 -3.25
C GLU A 75 5.39 0.36 -3.81
N MET A 76 4.13 0.62 -3.42
CA MET A 76 2.98 -0.07 -4.00
C MET A 76 2.72 0.33 -5.46
N SER A 77 2.92 1.60 -5.81
CA SER A 77 2.72 2.08 -7.19
C SER A 77 3.73 1.49 -8.18
N GLU A 78 4.98 1.28 -7.74
CA GLU A 78 6.04 0.67 -8.56
C GLU A 78 5.78 -0.82 -8.82
N MET A 79 5.19 -1.54 -7.85
CA MET A 79 4.81 -2.95 -8.01
C MET A 79 3.64 -3.16 -9.00
N GLU A 80 2.66 -2.26 -9.03
CA GLU A 80 1.52 -2.33 -9.96
C GLU A 80 1.95 -2.10 -11.42
N MET A 81 2.92 -1.20 -11.66
CA MET A 81 3.42 -0.92 -13.01
C MET A 81 4.20 -2.09 -13.62
N SER A 82 4.81 -2.96 -12.79
CA SER A 82 5.59 -4.11 -13.27
C SER A 82 4.73 -5.31 -13.69
N GLN A 83 3.43 -5.34 -13.32
CA GLN A 83 2.54 -6.46 -13.64
C GLN A 83 1.68 -6.25 -14.90
N ASN A 84 1.61 -5.04 -15.46
CA ASN A 84 0.76 -4.76 -16.62
C ASN A 84 1.51 -4.70 -17.96
N GLY A 85 2.71 -5.29 -18.03
CA GLY A 85 3.53 -5.41 -19.24
C GLY A 85 3.15 -6.57 -20.16
N SER A 86 1.86 -6.89 -20.31
CA SER A 86 1.42 -7.80 -21.37
C SER A 86 1.61 -7.09 -22.71
N ALA A 87 2.56 -7.58 -23.50
CA ALA A 87 2.88 -7.09 -24.83
C ALA A 87 1.60 -6.93 -25.68
N PRO A 88 1.47 -5.85 -26.49
CA PRO A 88 0.54 -5.89 -27.59
C PRO A 88 0.99 -7.01 -28.53
N ASP A 89 0.11 -8.00 -28.66
CA ASP A 89 0.15 -9.08 -29.64
C ASP A 89 0.64 -8.52 -30.99
N GLY A 90 1.69 -9.11 -31.54
CA GLY A 90 2.36 -8.61 -32.74
C GLY A 90 1.45 -8.63 -33.97
N PRO A 91 1.75 -7.86 -35.02
CA PRO A 91 1.12 -8.09 -36.31
C PRO A 91 1.63 -9.42 -36.86
N SER A 92 0.78 -10.44 -36.86
CA SER A 92 0.91 -11.59 -37.76
C SER A 92 0.51 -11.14 -39.16
N ASP A 93 1.47 -10.56 -39.90
CA ASP A 93 1.37 -10.47 -41.36
C ASP A 93 1.49 -11.89 -41.94
N ASP A 94 0.33 -12.54 -42.02
CA ASP A 94 0.10 -13.79 -42.76
C ASP A 94 0.36 -13.55 -44.25
N ASN A 95 1.47 -14.09 -44.73
CA ASN A 95 1.86 -14.07 -46.14
C ASN A 95 1.08 -15.16 -46.89
N GLY A 96 -0.18 -14.85 -47.22
CA GLY A 96 -1.07 -15.71 -48.01
C GLY A 96 -1.10 -15.31 -49.48
N SER A 97 -0.49 -16.15 -50.32
CA SER A 97 -0.63 -16.12 -51.79
C SER A 97 -2.08 -16.25 -52.23
N GLU A 98 -2.51 -15.45 -53.21
CA GLU A 98 -3.51 -15.86 -54.22
C GLU A 98 -3.42 -14.93 -55.45
N GLY A 99 -3.20 -15.52 -56.64
CA GLY A 99 -3.25 -14.86 -57.95
C GLY A 99 -2.13 -15.24 -58.91
#